data_AF-A0A7S2HAJ2-F1
#
_entry.id   AF-A0A7S2HAJ2-F1
#
_cell.length_a   1.000
_cell.length_b   1.000
_cell.length_c   1.000
_cell.angle_alpha   90.00
_cell.angle_beta   90.00
_cell.angle_gamma   90.00
#
_symmetry.space_group_name_H-M   'P 1'
#
loop_
_entity.id
_entity.type
_entity.pdbx_description
1 polymer ?
#
loop_
_entity_poly.entity_id
_entity_poly.type
_entity_poly.pdbx_seq_one_letter_code
_entity_poly.pdbx_strand_id
1 'polypeptide(L)'
;ANLDVREVPSRGTYVAGATDKTVSTPDEMMALIHEGNLYRTTEATKVNEVSSRSHAVLQVSVRAKHRYTSDAASKLGKLSMIDLAGSERANKTENNGQRLVEGQNINRSLLALGNCINALADKTRKATHVPYRDSKLTRLLK
;
A
#
# COMPACT_ATOMS: atom_id res chain seq x y z
N ALA A 1 -12.09 9.16 -3.45
CA ALA A 1 -12.31 8.52 -4.77
C ALA A 1 -11.87 7.05 -4.70
N ASN A 2 -12.63 6.11 -5.27
CA ASN A 2 -12.23 4.70 -5.34
C ASN A 2 -11.30 4.51 -6.54
N LEU A 3 -9.98 4.45 -6.30
CA LEU A 3 -8.98 4.31 -7.36
C LEU A 3 -8.70 2.85 -7.68
N ASP A 4 -8.48 2.56 -8.96
CA ASP A 4 -8.19 1.20 -9.43
C ASP A 4 -6.71 0.89 -9.41
N VAL A 5 -6.38 -0.34 -9.02
CA VAL A 5 -5.03 -0.88 -9.19
C VAL A 5 -4.92 -1.50 -10.57
N ARG A 6 -3.90 -1.12 -11.35
CA ARG A 6 -3.61 -1.62 -12.69
C ARG A 6 -2.17 -2.14 -12.77
N GLU A 7 -1.89 -3.01 -13.72
CA GLU A 7 -0.58 -3.62 -13.94
C GLU A 7 -0.21 -3.48 -15.41
N VAL A 8 0.99 -2.94 -15.69
CA VAL A 8 1.52 -2.79 -17.04
C VAL A 8 2.94 -3.34 -17.07
N PRO A 9 3.34 -4.15 -18.08
CA PRO A 9 4.65 -4.79 -18.10
C PRO A 9 5.85 -3.85 -17.91
N SER A 10 5.75 -2.61 -18.38
CA SER A 10 6.82 -1.61 -18.29
C SER A 10 6.88 -0.83 -16.97
N ARG A 11 5.78 -0.74 -16.22
CA ARG A 11 5.65 0.06 -14.97
C ARG A 11 5.49 -0.82 -13.72
N GLY A 12 5.07 -2.07 -13.90
CA GLY A 12 4.57 -2.92 -12.83
C GLY A 12 3.19 -2.47 -12.36
N THR A 13 2.84 -2.80 -11.12
CA THR A 13 1.57 -2.39 -10.50
C THR A 13 1.58 -0.90 -10.14
N TYR A 14 0.47 -0.20 -10.41
CA TYR A 14 0.26 1.20 -10.04
C TYR A 14 -1.22 1.49 -9.75
N VAL A 15 -1.49 2.61 -9.07
CA VAL A 15 -2.84 3.11 -8.81
C VAL A 15 -3.23 4.10 -9.92
N ALA A 16 -4.24 3.76 -10.72
CA ALA A 16 -4.74 4.64 -11.76
C ALA A 16 -5.44 5.86 -11.15
N GLY A 17 -5.04 7.06 -11.58
CA GLY A 17 -5.55 8.32 -11.03
C GLY A 17 -4.86 8.79 -9.76
N ALA A 18 -3.89 8.03 -9.21
CA ALA A 18 -3.00 8.56 -8.18
C ALA A 18 -2.06 9.61 -8.78
N THR A 19 -1.72 10.62 -7.97
CA THR A 19 -0.79 11.69 -8.36
C THR A 19 0.61 11.35 -7.86
N ASP A 20 1.59 11.38 -8.77
CA ASP A 20 3.01 11.26 -8.43
C ASP A 20 3.60 12.68 -8.31
N LYS A 21 4.23 13.01 -7.17
CA LYS A 21 4.91 14.31 -6.97
C LYS A 21 6.42 14.11 -6.94
N THR A 22 7.16 14.87 -7.74
CA THR A 22 8.63 14.89 -7.72
C THR A 22 9.09 15.83 -6.61
N VAL A 23 10.08 15.38 -5.85
CA VAL A 23 10.69 16.16 -4.75
C VAL A 23 12.20 16.22 -4.97
N SER A 24 12.80 17.35 -4.60
CA SER A 24 14.24 17.60 -4.73
C SER A 24 14.94 17.73 -3.37
N THR A 25 14.18 17.90 -2.29
CA THR A 25 14.70 18.06 -0.93
C THR A 25 13.99 17.13 0.07
N PRO A 26 14.63 16.77 1.19
CA PRO A 26 13.97 16.06 2.28
C PRO A 26 12.75 16.81 2.84
N ASP A 27 12.82 18.14 2.92
CA ASP A 27 11.74 18.95 3.47
C ASP A 27 10.48 18.91 2.59
N GLU A 28 10.64 18.95 1.27
CA GLU A 28 9.52 18.75 0.32
C GLU A 28 8.88 17.36 0.51
N MET A 29 9.71 16.33 0.68
CA MET A 29 9.20 14.97 0.94
C MET A 29 8.42 14.91 2.26
N MET A 30 8.95 15.51 3.33
CA MET A 30 8.29 15.55 4.63
C MET A 30 6.99 16.34 4.60
N ALA A 31 6.92 17.44 3.86
CA ALA A 31 5.70 18.21 3.66
C ALA A 31 4.60 17.37 2.98
N LEU A 32 4.95 16.58 1.97
CA LEU A 32 4.00 15.68 1.30
C LEU A 32 3.52 14.54 2.20
N ILE A 33 4.41 14.00 3.04
CA ILE A 33 4.03 12.98 4.04
C ILE A 33 3.04 13.58 5.05
N HIS A 34 3.31 14.80 5.52
CA HIS A 34 2.41 15.50 6.44
C HIS A 34 1.05 15.77 5.79
N GLU A 35 1.02 16.29 4.56
CA GLU A 35 -0.19 16.48 3.76
C GLU A 35 -1.00 15.16 3.64
N GLY A 36 -0.34 14.06 3.28
CA GLY A 36 -0.99 12.75 3.17
C GLY A 36 -1.57 12.25 4.49
N ASN A 37 -0.87 12.48 5.61
CA ASN A 37 -1.37 12.14 6.94
C ASN A 37 -2.56 13.00 7.38
N LEU A 38 -2.63 14.28 6.97
CA LEU A 38 -3.79 15.12 7.21
C LEU A 38 -5.02 14.54 6.50
N TYR A 39 -4.92 14.14 5.23
CA TYR A 39 -6.04 13.51 4.52
C TYR A 39 -6.50 12.21 5.19
N ARG A 40 -5.55 11.38 5.65
CA ARG A 40 -5.84 10.18 6.44
C ARG A 40 -6.58 10.51 7.76
N THR A 41 -6.34 11.69 8.33
CA THR A 41 -6.92 12.14 9.60
C THR A 41 -8.29 12.82 9.43
N THR A 42 -8.52 13.55 8.32
CA THR A 42 -9.71 14.39 8.11
C THR A 42 -10.98 13.65 7.71
N GLU A 43 -10.93 12.38 7.29
CA GLU A 43 -12.15 11.55 7.10
C GLU A 43 -12.82 11.15 8.44
N ALA A 44 -12.29 11.60 9.59
CA ALA A 44 -12.79 11.30 10.91
C ALA A 44 -13.84 12.31 11.42
N THR A 45 -15.11 11.90 11.52
CA THR A 45 -16.04 12.54 12.47
C THR A 45 -16.03 11.80 13.81
N LYS A 46 -15.64 12.54 14.86
CA LYS A 46 -15.81 12.32 16.31
C LYS A 46 -15.55 10.89 16.85
N VAL A 47 -14.46 10.81 17.62
CA VAL A 47 -14.09 9.79 18.62
C VAL A 47 -13.38 8.52 18.09
N ASN A 48 -12.06 8.54 18.27
CA ASN A 48 -11.04 7.45 18.31
C ASN A 48 -10.50 6.83 17.00
N GLU A 49 -9.17 6.93 16.88
CA GLU A 49 -8.19 6.00 16.26
C GLU A 49 -8.51 5.48 14.85
N VAL A 50 -8.42 6.37 13.85
CA VAL A 50 -8.65 6.06 12.42
C VAL A 50 -7.37 5.54 11.72
N SER A 51 -6.18 5.78 12.29
CA SER A 51 -4.94 5.18 11.78
C SER A 51 -5.00 3.65 11.77
N SER A 52 -5.72 3.03 12.71
CA SER A 52 -5.91 1.58 12.77
C SER A 52 -6.91 1.04 11.73
N ARG A 53 -7.58 1.89 10.94
CA ARG A 53 -8.69 1.45 10.07
C ARG A 53 -8.47 1.58 8.57
N SER A 54 -7.32 2.09 8.17
CA SER A 54 -6.88 2.11 6.77
C SER A 54 -5.43 1.69 6.67
N HIS A 55 -5.11 0.95 5.61
CA HIS A 55 -3.71 0.70 5.24
C HIS A 55 -3.17 1.92 4.51
N ALA A 56 -2.07 2.48 4.98
CA ALA A 56 -1.35 3.53 4.27
C ALA A 56 -0.16 2.95 3.50
N VAL A 57 0.00 3.39 2.26
CA VAL A 57 1.11 2.98 1.38
C VAL A 57 1.80 4.22 0.86
N LEU A 58 3.07 4.40 1.24
CA LEU A 58 3.95 5.45 0.73
C LEU A 58 5.00 4.80 -0.19
N GLN A 59 5.01 5.19 -1.46
CA GLN A 59 5.98 4.71 -2.43
C GLN A 59 6.92 5.83 -2.86
N VAL A 60 8.22 5.62 -2.63
CA VAL A 60 9.29 6.53 -3.07
C VAL A 60 10.04 5.85 -4.19
N SER A 61 10.02 6.44 -5.38
CA SER A 61 10.75 5.93 -6.54
C SER A 61 11.98 6.79 -6.82
N VAL A 62 13.16 6.18 -6.84
CA VAL A 62 14.44 6.84 -7.10
C VAL A 62 14.96 6.38 -8.46
N ARG A 63 15.17 7.32 -9.38
CA ARG A 63 15.78 7.06 -10.68
C ARG A 63 17.20 7.62 -10.70
N ALA A 64 18.19 6.73 -10.81
CA ALA A 64 19.58 7.11 -10.95
C ALA A 64 20.03 6.95 -12.42
N LYS A 65 20.71 7.96 -12.95
CA LYS A 65 21.35 7.94 -14.28
C LYS A 65 22.85 8.17 -14.10
N HIS A 66 23.66 7.44 -14.85
CA HIS A 66 25.11 7.66 -14.84
C HIS A 66 25.43 8.96 -15.58
N ARG A 67 26.22 9.85 -14.96
CA ARG A 67 26.43 11.22 -15.44
C ARG A 67 27.21 11.30 -16.76
N TYR A 68 28.05 10.31 -17.05
CA TYR A 68 29.05 10.37 -18.13
C TYR A 68 28.82 9.36 -19.26
N THR A 69 27.81 8.52 -19.17
CA THR A 69 27.48 7.54 -20.22
C THR A 69 26.05 7.77 -20.66
N SER A 70 25.89 8.42 -21.81
CA SER A 70 24.59 8.71 -22.42
C SER A 70 23.74 7.46 -22.67
N ASP A 71 24.38 6.30 -22.87
CA ASP A 71 23.74 4.99 -23.10
C ASP A 71 23.62 4.10 -21.86
N ALA A 72 24.06 4.55 -20.67
CA ALA A 72 23.86 3.73 -19.48
C ALA A 72 22.38 3.69 -19.07
N ALA A 73 21.82 2.48 -19.04
CA ALA A 73 20.47 2.23 -18.55
C ALA A 73 20.24 2.88 -17.19
N SER A 74 19.17 3.67 -17.07
CA SER A 74 18.81 4.28 -15.79
C SER A 74 18.40 3.20 -14.79
N LYS A 75 18.97 3.23 -13.58
CA LYS A 75 18.55 2.36 -12.49
C LYS A 75 17.31 2.95 -11.82
N LEU A 76 16.31 2.11 -11.58
CA LEU A 76 15.10 2.49 -10.84
C LEU A 76 15.04 1.67 -9.55
N GLY A 77 15.04 2.35 -8.41
CA GLY A 77 14.73 1.77 -7.11
C GLY A 77 13.36 2.23 -6.65
N LYS A 78 12.62 1.36 -5.96
CA LYS A 78 11.34 1.70 -5.33
C LYS A 78 11.37 1.27 -3.87
N LEU A 79 11.16 2.21 -2.95
CA LEU A 79 10.94 1.95 -1.54
C LEU A 79 9.44 2.06 -1.27
N SER A 80 8.83 0.99 -0.75
CA SER A 80 7.44 0.99 -0.30
C SER A 80 7.43 0.92 1.22
N MET A 81 6.94 1.96 1.88
CA MET A 81 6.69 2.00 3.32
C MET A 81 5.19 1.83 3.54
N ILE A 82 4.82 0.87 4.38
CA ILE A 82 3.43 0.46 4.54
C ILE A 82 3.10 0.42 6.02
N ASP A 83 2.07 1.18 6.38
CA ASP A 83 1.49 1.19 7.71
C ASP A 83 0.15 0.45 7.63
N LEU A 84 0.11 -0.75 8.21
CA LEU A 84 -1.05 -1.63 8.13
C LEU A 84 -2.05 -1.28 9.23
N ALA A 85 -3.33 -1.36 8.87
CA ALA A 85 -4.44 -1.28 9.80
C ALA A 85 -4.39 -2.41 10.85
N GLY A 86 -5.11 -2.21 11.95
CA GLY A 86 -5.24 -3.19 13.03
C GLY A 86 -5.90 -4.50 12.54
N SER A 87 -5.48 -5.61 13.15
CA SER A 87 -5.99 -6.96 12.83
C SER A 87 -7.06 -7.45 13.82
N GLU A 88 -7.67 -6.54 14.57
CA GLU A 88 -8.59 -6.90 15.64
C GLU A 88 -9.83 -7.64 15.15
N ARG A 89 -10.26 -8.62 15.96
CA ARG A 89 -11.41 -9.47 15.66
C ARG A 89 -12.69 -8.73 16.00
N ALA A 90 -13.64 -8.71 15.06
CA ALA A 90 -14.96 -8.10 15.22
C ALA A 90 -15.72 -8.55 16.49
N ASN A 91 -15.53 -9.79 16.95
CA ASN A 91 -16.18 -10.32 18.16
C ASN A 91 -15.75 -9.64 19.47
N LYS A 92 -14.66 -8.87 19.47
CA LYS A 92 -14.21 -8.09 20.65
C LYS A 92 -14.75 -6.66 20.67
N THR A 93 -15.53 -6.27 19.67
CA THR A 93 -16.02 -4.91 19.47
C THR A 93 -17.52 -4.90 19.25
N GLU A 94 -18.27 -4.05 19.95
CA GLU A 94 -19.70 -3.77 19.67
C GLU A 94 -19.85 -2.93 18.39
N ASN A 95 -19.27 -3.39 17.29
CA ASN A 95 -19.29 -2.70 16.02
C ASN A 95 -20.56 -3.07 15.25
N ASN A 96 -21.53 -2.15 15.21
CA ASN A 96 -22.76 -2.29 14.43
C ASN A 96 -22.71 -1.42 13.15
N GLY A 97 -23.41 -1.87 12.10
CA GLY A 97 -23.56 -1.11 10.86
C GLY A 97 -22.26 -0.93 10.06
N GLN A 98 -21.95 0.31 9.66
CA GLN A 98 -20.79 0.63 8.80
C GLN A 98 -19.44 0.21 9.38
N ARG A 99 -19.28 0.28 10.72
CA ARG A 99 -18.03 -0.11 11.40
C ARG A 99 -17.73 -1.60 11.28
N LEU A 100 -18.75 -2.44 11.20
CA LEU A 100 -18.58 -3.88 10.98
C LEU A 100 -18.06 -4.16 9.57
N VAL A 101 -18.63 -3.48 8.57
CA VAL A 101 -18.23 -3.62 7.16
C VAL A 101 -16.79 -3.14 6.95
N GLU A 102 -16.41 -2.02 7.59
CA GLU A 102 -15.05 -1.51 7.60
C GLU A 102 -14.07 -2.53 8.19
N GLY A 103 -14.35 -3.05 9.40
CA GLY A 103 -13.55 -4.09 10.04
C GLY A 103 -13.42 -5.38 9.23
N GLN A 104 -14.47 -5.79 8.52
CA GLN A 104 -14.43 -6.93 7.60
C GLN A 104 -13.50 -6.68 6.42
N ASN A 105 -13.52 -5.47 5.83
CA ASN A 105 -12.65 -5.12 4.71
C ASN A 105 -11.18 -5.06 5.12
N ILE A 106 -10.88 -4.50 6.29
CA ILE A 106 -9.53 -4.50 6.88
C ILE A 106 -9.03 -5.94 7.03
N ASN A 107 -9.79 -6.79 7.73
CA ASN A 107 -9.41 -8.18 7.96
C ASN A 107 -9.28 -8.99 6.67
N ARG A 108 -10.13 -8.75 5.67
CA ARG A 108 -10.03 -9.40 4.35
C ARG A 108 -8.68 -9.11 3.67
N SER A 109 -8.26 -7.84 3.67
CA SER A 109 -6.98 -7.45 3.06
C SER A 109 -5.76 -7.99 3.82
N LEU A 110 -5.81 -8.03 5.16
CA LEU A 110 -4.77 -8.62 5.99
C LEU A 110 -4.68 -10.15 5.83
N LEU A 111 -5.82 -10.83 5.72
CA LEU A 111 -5.86 -12.27 5.43
C LEU A 111 -5.24 -12.59 4.07
N ALA A 112 -5.57 -11.81 3.03
CA ALA A 112 -4.97 -11.96 1.71
C ALA A 112 -3.44 -11.79 1.76
N LEU A 113 -2.95 -10.82 2.54
CA LEU A 113 -1.53 -10.62 2.78
C LEU A 113 -0.88 -11.83 3.47
N GLY A 114 -1.50 -12.34 4.54
CA GLY A 114 -1.04 -13.56 5.22
C GLY A 114 -0.98 -14.76 4.29
N ASN A 115 -1.98 -14.95 3.44
CA ASN A 115 -2.00 -16.01 2.43
C ASN A 115 -0.85 -15.88 1.41
N CYS A 116 -0.53 -14.65 0.97
CA CYS A 116 0.61 -14.41 0.09
C CYS A 116 1.93 -14.77 0.77
N ILE A 117 2.13 -14.32 2.02
CA ILE A 117 3.34 -14.61 2.79
C ILE A 117 3.51 -16.11 2.99
N ASN A 118 2.45 -16.81 3.39
CA ASN A 118 2.48 -18.27 3.59
C ASN A 118 2.82 -19.01 2.29
N ALA A 119 2.23 -18.59 1.16
CA ALA A 119 2.52 -19.18 -0.15
C ALA A 119 3.98 -18.96 -0.60
N LEU A 120 4.57 -17.81 -0.28
CA LEU A 120 5.97 -17.50 -0.58
C LEU A 120 6.95 -18.23 0.35
N ALA A 121 6.57 -18.43 1.61
CA ALA A 121 7.41 -19.09 2.61
C ALA A 121 7.50 -20.61 2.42
N ASP A 122 6.48 -21.23 1.81
CA ASP A 122 6.45 -22.67 1.55
C ASP A 122 7.40 -23.07 0.41
N LYS A 123 8.64 -23.41 0.78
CA LYS A 123 9.69 -23.89 -0.13
C LYS A 123 9.45 -25.30 -0.66
N THR A 124 8.52 -26.06 -0.07
CA THR A 124 8.27 -27.47 -0.43
C THR A 124 7.39 -27.58 -1.68
N ARG A 125 6.53 -26.59 -1.92
CA ARG A 125 5.66 -26.54 -3.09
C ARG A 125 6.33 -25.78 -4.22
N LYS A 126 7.06 -26.49 -5.08
CA LYS A 126 7.60 -25.95 -6.34
C LYS A 126 6.45 -25.31 -7.16
N ALA A 127 6.58 -24.02 -7.46
CA ALA A 127 5.66 -23.23 -8.30
C ALA A 127 4.21 -23.09 -7.79
N THR A 128 4.01 -22.78 -6.51
CA THR A 128 2.66 -22.43 -6.01
C THR A 128 2.25 -21.03 -6.50
N HIS A 129 1.06 -20.93 -7.06
CA HIS A 129 0.42 -19.64 -7.34
C HIS A 129 0.32 -18.80 -6.06
N VAL A 130 0.91 -17.61 -6.06
CA VAL A 130 0.79 -16.65 -4.95
C VAL A 130 -0.41 -15.73 -5.22
N PRO A 131 -1.41 -15.67 -4.30
CA PRO A 131 -2.70 -15.03 -4.55
C PRO A 131 -2.66 -13.49 -4.39
N TYR A 132 -1.72 -12.82 -5.07
CA TYR A 132 -1.57 -11.37 -4.98
C TYR A 132 -2.83 -10.60 -5.37
N ARG A 133 -3.72 -11.20 -6.17
CA ARG A 133 -4.93 -10.56 -6.70
C ARG A 133 -6.11 -10.49 -5.71
N ASP A 134 -6.02 -11.17 -4.56
CA ASP A 134 -7.13 -11.28 -3.61
C ASP A 134 -7.46 -9.96 -2.89
N SER A 135 -6.54 -8.98 -2.89
CA SER A 135 -6.78 -7.63 -2.37
C SER A 135 -6.01 -6.56 -3.15
N LYS A 136 -6.45 -5.30 -3.08
CA LYS A 136 -5.71 -4.16 -3.65
C LYS A 136 -4.32 -4.01 -2.99
N LEU A 137 -4.23 -4.24 -1.68
CA LEU A 137 -2.99 -4.17 -0.91
C LEU A 137 -1.94 -5.16 -1.43
N THR A 138 -2.31 -6.44 -1.57
CA THR A 138 -1.40 -7.49 -2.05
C THR A 138 -0.97 -7.27 -3.50
N ARG A 139 -1.83 -6.66 -4.33
CA ARG A 139 -1.45 -6.28 -5.70
C ARG A 139 -0.40 -5.18 -5.73
N LEU A 140 -0.53 -4.17 -4.86
CA LEU A 140 0.42 -3.06 -4.75
C LEU A 140 1.79 -3.50 -4.19
N LEU A 141 1.81 -4.64 -3.50
CA LEU A 141 2.97 -5.24 -2.85
C LEU A 141 3.78 -6.20 -3.72
N LYS A 142 3.28 -6.52 -4.92
CA LYS A 142 3.98 -7.34 -5.91
C LYS A 142 5.05 -6.52 -6.63
#